data_AF-A0A1Z5L140-F1
#
_entry.id   AF-A0A1Z5L140-F1
#
_cell.length_a   1.000
_cell.length_b   1.000
_cell.length_c   1.000
_cell.angle_alpha   90.00
_cell.angle_beta   90.00
_cell.angle_gamma   90.00
#
_symmetry.space_group_name_H-M   'P 1'
#
loop_
_entity.id
_entity.type
_entity.pdbx_description
1 polymer ?
#
loop_
_entity_poly.entity_id
_entity_poly.type
_entity_poly.pdbx_seq_one_letter_code
_entity_poly.pdbx_strand_id
1 'polypeptide(L)'
;MRLIYWLIVTIVTLGHGMMSAKYMEVQYQTSASEASFLSGPVLLLTNALGLGVGGLVLHIFRPRPRLVASYTTLCDVLKLCCYVVCMFIGCGGIQLLGATSGGSKLTLDLPCNSHCNCTTALFEPVCDTEAGGVFFSPCYAGCQLKNTNGILGLGDCSCLSNSSSPVATSALTGQHFGFCDQSCENIVVFGFCDQSCENIVVFVALTLLVGVITRTTAVSHTILGLRVVEKEEKSMALGVQEGLSSVFTYIPYPILYGAIFDASCVLWQDKCGSPGTCWV
;
A
#
# COMPACT_ATOMS: atom_id res chain seq x y z
N MET A 1 28.64 3.71 16.18
CA MET A 1 28.34 4.01 14.76
C MET A 1 27.69 2.85 14.00
N ARG A 2 28.33 1.67 13.87
CA ARG A 2 27.76 0.54 13.08
C ARG A 2 26.41 0.00 13.58
N LEU A 3 26.22 -0.12 14.89
CA LEU A 3 24.95 -0.59 15.47
C LEU A 3 23.78 0.37 15.17
N ILE A 4 24.00 1.67 15.38
CA ILE A 4 22.99 2.71 15.13
C ILE A 4 22.58 2.72 13.65
N TYR A 5 23.56 2.66 12.74
CA TYR A 5 23.31 2.55 11.31
C TYR A 5 22.46 1.32 10.97
N TRP A 6 22.82 0.15 11.50
CA TRP A 6 22.09 -1.09 11.26
C TRP A 6 20.65 -1.03 11.79
N LEU A 7 20.43 -0.43 12.96
CA LEU A 7 19.09 -0.21 13.50
C LEU A 7 18.25 0.66 12.57
N ILE A 8 18.79 1.79 12.09
CA ILE A 8 18.08 2.70 11.17
C ILE A 8 17.71 1.97 9.88
N VAL A 9 18.65 1.26 9.25
CA VAL A 9 18.41 0.49 8.01
C VAL A 9 17.30 -0.54 8.23
N THR A 10 17.32 -1.24 9.37
CA THR A 10 16.34 -2.29 9.66
C THR A 10 14.95 -1.72 9.92
N ILE A 11 14.86 -0.59 10.64
CA ILE A 11 13.59 0.14 10.84
C ILE A 11 12.99 0.53 9.49
N VAL A 12 13.79 1.13 8.60
CA VAL A 12 13.32 1.55 7.27
C VAL A 12 12.83 0.36 6.44
N THR A 13 13.59 -0.73 6.45
CA THR A 13 13.29 -1.94 5.67
C THR A 13 11.99 -2.60 6.12
N LEU A 14 11.79 -2.75 7.43
CA LEU A 14 10.58 -3.35 7.99
C LEU A 14 9.36 -2.45 7.84
N GLY A 15 9.55 -1.14 8.02
CA GLY A 15 8.50 -0.14 7.80
C GLY A 15 8.04 -0.06 6.35
N HIS A 16 8.97 -0.16 5.39
CA HIS A 16 8.61 -0.31 3.99
C HIS A 16 7.80 -1.59 3.74
N GLY A 17 8.24 -2.73 4.30
CA GLY A 17 7.53 -4.00 4.16
C GLY A 17 6.09 -3.94 4.71
N MET A 18 5.89 -3.41 5.92
CA MET A 18 4.57 -3.36 6.55
C MET A 18 3.59 -2.43 5.80
N MET A 19 4.09 -1.31 5.25
CA MET A 19 3.25 -0.30 4.62
C MET A 19 3.12 -0.49 3.10
N SER A 20 3.80 -1.48 2.52
CA SER A 20 3.81 -1.71 1.07
C SER A 20 2.40 -1.90 0.47
N ALA A 21 1.52 -2.66 1.12
CA ALA A 21 0.14 -2.84 0.65
C ALA A 21 -0.65 -1.54 0.69
N LYS A 22 -0.58 -0.80 1.82
CA LYS A 22 -1.26 0.49 1.95
C LYS A 22 -0.71 1.56 1.00
N TYR A 23 0.59 1.54 0.75
CA TYR A 23 1.21 2.39 -0.26
C TYR A 23 0.66 2.07 -1.66
N MET A 24 0.47 0.79 -2.01
CA MET A 24 -0.16 0.38 -3.28
C MET A 24 -1.63 0.79 -3.38
N GLU A 25 -2.39 0.70 -2.29
CA GLU A 25 -3.79 1.15 -2.26
C GLU A 25 -3.90 2.65 -2.59
N VAL A 26 -3.10 3.49 -1.92
CA VAL A 26 -3.21 4.96 -2.02
C VAL A 26 -2.54 5.50 -3.29
N GLN A 27 -1.30 5.08 -3.57
CA GLN A 27 -0.50 5.67 -4.66
C GLN A 27 -0.81 5.09 -6.04
N TYR A 28 -1.28 3.83 -6.09
CA TYR A 28 -1.60 3.14 -7.33
C TYR A 28 -3.09 2.90 -7.50
N GLN A 29 -3.93 3.43 -6.59
CA GLN A 29 -5.39 3.36 -6.65
C GLN A 29 -5.90 1.91 -6.79
N THR A 30 -5.24 0.99 -6.10
CA THR A 30 -5.61 -0.43 -6.11
C THR A 30 -6.51 -0.75 -4.93
N SER A 31 -7.39 -1.74 -5.09
CA SER A 31 -8.18 -2.22 -3.97
C SER A 31 -7.30 -2.87 -2.90
N ALA A 32 -7.71 -2.84 -1.63
CA ALA A 32 -6.98 -3.50 -0.54
C ALA A 32 -6.74 -5.00 -0.79
N SER A 33 -7.70 -5.67 -1.44
CA SER A 33 -7.58 -7.06 -1.87
C SER A 33 -6.50 -7.27 -2.92
N GLU A 34 -6.43 -6.40 -3.92
CA GLU A 34 -5.47 -6.51 -5.02
C GLU A 34 -4.05 -6.18 -4.55
N ALA A 35 -3.88 -5.12 -3.76
CA ALA A 35 -2.61 -4.76 -3.12
C ALA A 35 -2.09 -5.90 -2.22
N SER A 36 -2.98 -6.56 -1.48
CA SER A 36 -2.64 -7.72 -0.65
C SER A 36 -2.27 -8.95 -1.50
N PHE A 37 -3.02 -9.19 -2.58
CA PHE A 37 -2.75 -10.27 -3.53
C PHE A 37 -1.41 -10.09 -4.25
N LEU A 38 -0.95 -8.84 -4.44
CA LEU A 38 0.32 -8.54 -5.08
C LEU A 38 1.51 -8.58 -4.10
N SER A 39 1.36 -7.99 -2.91
CA SER A 39 2.41 -7.96 -1.88
C SER A 39 2.71 -9.33 -1.27
N GLY A 40 1.69 -10.16 -1.05
CA GLY A 40 1.82 -11.49 -0.44
C GLY A 40 2.81 -12.41 -1.16
N PRO A 41 2.60 -12.71 -2.47
CA PRO A 41 3.51 -13.51 -3.27
C PRO A 41 4.92 -12.93 -3.36
N VAL A 42 5.05 -11.60 -3.48
CA VAL A 42 6.36 -10.92 -3.48
C VAL A 42 7.12 -11.22 -2.19
N LEU A 43 6.46 -11.16 -1.04
CA LEU A 43 7.09 -11.51 0.24
C LEU A 43 7.55 -12.97 0.29
N LEU A 44 6.76 -13.90 -0.23
CA LEU A 44 7.13 -15.32 -0.26
C LEU A 44 8.30 -15.59 -1.20
N LEU A 45 8.26 -15.03 -2.41
CA LEU A 45 9.30 -15.19 -3.42
C LEU A 45 10.63 -14.58 -2.96
N THR A 46 10.59 -13.38 -2.38
CA THR A 46 11.78 -12.70 -1.86
C THR A 46 12.43 -13.47 -0.71
N ASN A 47 11.63 -14.04 0.19
CA ASN A 47 12.13 -14.92 1.24
C ASN A 47 12.79 -16.18 0.67
N ALA A 48 12.10 -16.90 -0.22
CA ALA A 48 12.61 -18.13 -0.79
C ALA A 48 13.91 -17.90 -1.58
N LEU A 49 13.90 -16.95 -2.52
CA LEU A 49 15.04 -16.65 -3.38
C LEU A 49 16.19 -16.03 -2.57
N GLY A 50 15.92 -15.04 -1.72
CA GLY A 50 16.99 -14.32 -1.03
C GLY A 50 17.65 -15.14 0.08
N LEU A 51 16.88 -15.91 0.87
CA LEU A 51 17.46 -16.81 1.86
C LEU A 51 18.22 -17.96 1.19
N GLY A 52 17.64 -18.56 0.14
CA GLY A 52 18.24 -19.65 -0.63
C GLY A 52 19.55 -19.23 -1.30
N VAL A 53 19.53 -18.17 -2.11
CA VAL A 53 20.71 -17.65 -2.81
C VAL A 53 21.75 -17.15 -1.81
N GLY A 54 21.34 -16.39 -0.78
CA GLY A 54 22.25 -15.87 0.24
C GLY A 54 22.97 -16.99 1.01
N GLY A 55 22.22 -18.02 1.41
CA GLY A 55 22.77 -19.21 2.07
C GLY A 55 23.70 -20.00 1.16
N LEU A 56 23.30 -20.26 -0.09
CA LEU A 56 24.09 -21.02 -1.05
C LEU A 56 25.42 -20.33 -1.39
N VAL A 57 25.39 -19.02 -1.65
CA VAL A 57 26.58 -18.22 -1.94
C VAL A 57 27.57 -18.27 -0.78
N LEU A 58 27.09 -18.08 0.45
CA LEU A 58 27.96 -18.12 1.64
C LEU A 58 28.47 -19.54 1.94
N HIS A 59 27.69 -20.56 1.63
CA HIS A 59 28.08 -21.96 1.79
C HIS A 59 29.20 -22.37 0.81
N ILE A 60 29.06 -22.02 -0.48
CA ILE A 60 30.00 -22.40 -1.55
C ILE A 60 31.29 -21.60 -1.46
N PHE A 61 31.20 -20.26 -1.47
CA PHE A 61 32.38 -19.42 -1.60
C PHE A 61 33.16 -19.25 -0.28
N ARG A 62 32.52 -19.53 0.87
CA ARG A 62 33.04 -19.31 2.22
C ARG A 62 33.92 -18.04 2.34
N PRO A 63 33.39 -16.87 1.96
CA PRO A 63 34.18 -15.65 1.89
C PRO A 63 34.73 -15.22 3.25
N ARG A 64 35.82 -14.43 3.22
CA ARG A 64 36.40 -13.83 4.42
C ARG A 64 35.40 -12.87 5.08
N PRO A 65 35.34 -12.79 6.42
CA PRO A 65 34.37 -11.94 7.13
C PRO A 65 34.38 -10.47 6.69
N ARG A 66 35.57 -9.94 6.36
CA ARG A 66 35.74 -8.55 5.90
C ARG A 66 35.01 -8.29 4.58
N LEU A 67 35.05 -9.24 3.65
CA LEU A 67 34.39 -9.13 2.35
C LEU A 67 32.86 -9.20 2.49
N VAL A 68 32.38 -10.09 3.37
CA VAL A 68 30.95 -10.18 3.69
C VAL A 68 30.45 -8.87 4.30
N ALA A 69 31.19 -8.33 5.28
CA ALA A 69 30.84 -7.08 5.92
C ALA A 69 30.82 -5.89 4.94
N SER A 70 31.78 -5.80 4.00
CA SER A 70 31.77 -4.75 2.98
C SER A 70 30.62 -4.91 1.99
N TYR A 71 30.31 -6.14 1.58
CA TYR A 71 29.19 -6.46 0.71
C TYR A 71 27.86 -6.07 1.35
N THR A 72 27.62 -6.46 2.61
CA THR A 72 26.38 -6.12 3.32
C THR A 72 26.20 -4.62 3.44
N THR A 73 27.26 -3.89 3.82
CA THR A 73 27.16 -2.43 3.93
C THR A 73 26.87 -1.75 2.59
N LEU A 74 27.44 -2.25 1.49
CA LEU A 74 27.17 -1.72 0.15
C LEU A 74 25.70 -1.98 -0.25
N CYS A 75 25.21 -3.20 -0.02
CA CYS A 75 23.82 -3.53 -0.29
C CYS A 75 22.85 -2.70 0.58
N ASP A 76 23.17 -2.44 1.84
CA ASP A 76 22.34 -1.58 2.71
C ASP A 76 22.18 -0.16 2.16
N VAL A 77 23.27 0.44 1.68
CA VAL A 77 23.22 1.78 1.04
C VAL A 77 22.41 1.73 -0.25
N LEU A 78 22.62 0.72 -1.11
CA LEU A 78 21.87 0.56 -2.36
C LEU A 78 20.37 0.37 -2.12
N LYS A 79 19.98 -0.41 -1.09
CA LYS A 79 18.58 -0.60 -0.70
C LYS A 79 17.93 0.73 -0.30
N LEU A 80 18.60 1.53 0.55
CA LEU A 80 18.10 2.84 0.96
C LEU A 80 17.91 3.78 -0.24
N CYS A 81 18.89 3.84 -1.15
CA CYS A 81 18.77 4.63 -2.37
C CYS A 81 17.58 4.18 -3.23
N CYS A 82 17.38 2.86 -3.37
CA CYS A 82 16.27 2.33 -4.15
C CYS A 82 14.91 2.66 -3.51
N TYR A 83 14.77 2.59 -2.18
CA TYR A 83 13.54 3.01 -1.51
C TYR A 83 13.21 4.48 -1.75
N VAL A 84 14.21 5.36 -1.75
CA VAL A 84 14.02 6.78 -2.08
C VAL A 84 13.55 6.94 -3.53
N VAL A 85 14.13 6.20 -4.47
CA VAL A 85 13.68 6.21 -5.88
C VAL A 85 12.23 5.72 -6.00
N CYS A 86 11.85 4.66 -5.28
CA CYS A 86 10.48 4.14 -5.29
C CYS A 86 9.44 5.15 -4.78
N MET A 87 9.81 6.11 -3.92
CA MET A 87 8.89 7.18 -3.49
C MET A 87 8.52 8.14 -4.63
N PHE A 88 9.37 8.29 -5.65
CA PHE A 88 9.09 9.14 -6.81
C PHE A 88 8.34 8.40 -7.92
N ILE A 89 8.20 7.08 -7.80
CA ILE A 89 7.43 6.25 -8.72
C ILE A 89 6.02 6.12 -8.15
N GLY A 90 5.05 6.69 -8.86
CA GLY A 90 3.64 6.66 -8.49
C GLY A 90 2.75 6.91 -9.71
N CYS A 91 1.44 6.86 -9.49
CA CYS A 91 0.44 7.22 -10.50
C CYS A 91 -0.06 8.64 -10.25
N GLY A 92 -1.01 9.09 -11.07
CA GLY A 92 -1.76 10.30 -10.74
C GLY A 92 -2.40 10.17 -9.36
N GLY A 93 -2.31 11.23 -8.55
CA GLY A 93 -2.96 11.26 -7.24
C GLY A 93 -4.47 11.02 -7.37
N ILE A 94 -5.09 10.48 -6.31
CA ILE A 94 -6.53 10.23 -6.28
C ILE A 94 -7.29 11.53 -6.54
N GLN A 95 -8.07 11.57 -7.62
CA GLN A 95 -8.96 12.68 -7.94
C GLN A 95 -10.29 12.46 -7.23
N LEU A 96 -10.38 12.92 -5.98
CA LEU A 96 -11.63 12.91 -5.21
C LEU A 96 -12.61 13.95 -5.78
N LEU A 97 -13.63 13.48 -6.49
CA LEU A 97 -14.74 14.31 -6.94
C LEU A 97 -15.62 14.71 -5.76
N GLY A 98 -16.17 15.92 -5.82
CA GLY A 98 -16.95 16.46 -4.71
C GLY A 98 -16.12 16.76 -3.47
N ALA A 99 -14.81 16.94 -3.60
CA ALA A 99 -13.98 17.47 -2.54
C ALA A 99 -13.71 18.97 -2.75
N THR A 100 -14.05 19.79 -1.76
CA THR A 100 -13.62 21.20 -1.71
C THR A 100 -12.43 21.32 -0.76
N SER A 101 -11.35 21.99 -1.19
CA SER A 101 -10.17 22.17 -0.34
C SER A 101 -10.41 23.31 0.65
N GLY A 102 -10.77 22.98 1.89
CA GLY A 102 -10.90 23.92 3.01
C GLY A 102 -9.58 24.10 3.78
N GLY A 103 -8.44 24.23 3.10
CA GLY A 103 -7.11 24.24 3.72
C GLY A 103 -6.52 22.84 3.90
N SER A 104 -6.08 22.47 5.11
CA SER A 104 -5.45 21.16 5.42
C SER A 104 -6.43 20.00 5.58
N LYS A 105 -7.73 20.20 5.31
CA LYS A 105 -8.78 19.20 5.44
C LYS A 105 -9.68 19.24 4.21
N LEU A 106 -9.96 18.07 3.63
CA LEU A 106 -10.96 17.92 2.57
C LEU A 106 -12.37 17.93 3.15
N THR A 107 -13.26 18.74 2.57
CA THR A 107 -14.71 18.71 2.84
C THR A 107 -15.43 18.08 1.66
N LEU A 108 -16.22 17.04 1.93
CA LEU A 108 -16.92 16.22 0.92
C LEU A 108 -18.41 16.57 0.77
N ASP A 109 -18.91 17.52 1.57
CA ASP A 109 -20.31 17.90 1.59
C ASP A 109 -20.61 18.88 0.44
N LEU A 110 -21.52 18.47 -0.45
CA LEU A 110 -22.01 19.23 -1.59
C LEU A 110 -23.53 19.40 -1.53
N PRO A 111 -24.08 20.38 -2.25
CA PRO A 111 -25.54 20.53 -2.36
C PRO A 111 -26.23 19.26 -2.86
N CYS A 112 -25.62 18.50 -3.77
CA CYS A 112 -26.19 17.29 -4.35
C CYS A 112 -26.28 16.09 -3.37
N ASN A 113 -25.36 15.99 -2.40
CA ASN A 113 -25.36 14.94 -1.38
C ASN A 113 -25.95 15.41 -0.03
N SER A 114 -26.36 16.68 0.08
CA SER A 114 -26.97 17.26 1.28
C SER A 114 -28.28 16.58 1.73
N HIS A 115 -28.93 15.85 0.81
CA HIS A 115 -30.14 15.09 1.09
C HIS A 115 -29.88 13.82 1.90
N CYS A 116 -28.62 13.40 2.02
CA CYS A 116 -28.20 12.22 2.74
C CYS A 116 -27.20 12.60 3.84
N ASN A 117 -27.39 12.07 5.05
CA ASN A 117 -26.46 12.30 6.16
C ASN A 117 -25.22 11.39 6.02
N CYS A 118 -24.39 11.68 5.03
CA CYS A 118 -23.23 10.85 4.68
C CYS A 118 -22.19 10.85 5.80
N THR A 119 -21.48 9.74 5.94
CA THR A 119 -20.43 9.57 6.96
C THR A 119 -19.14 9.13 6.31
N THR A 120 -18.00 9.55 6.86
CA THR A 120 -16.67 9.06 6.45
C THR A 120 -16.25 7.81 7.23
N ALA A 121 -17.21 7.12 7.86
CA ALA A 121 -16.95 5.95 8.71
C ALA A 121 -16.42 4.75 7.90
N LEU A 122 -16.80 4.63 6.62
CA LEU A 122 -16.38 3.57 5.72
C LEU A 122 -16.03 4.17 4.34
N PHE A 123 -14.86 3.82 3.82
CA PHE A 123 -14.42 4.23 2.48
C PHE A 123 -14.83 3.17 1.46
N GLU A 124 -15.70 3.55 0.52
CA GLU A 124 -16.22 2.70 -0.55
C GLU A 124 -16.12 3.46 -1.87
N PRO A 125 -14.92 3.56 -2.47
CA PRO A 125 -14.72 4.43 -3.62
C PRO A 125 -15.65 4.03 -4.77
N VAL A 126 -16.14 5.04 -5.49
CA VAL A 126 -17.01 4.88 -6.66
C VAL A 126 -16.46 5.71 -7.80
N CYS A 127 -16.18 5.07 -8.93
CA CYS A 127 -15.69 5.75 -10.13
C CYS A 127 -16.83 6.38 -10.93
N ASP A 128 -16.67 7.66 -11.26
CA ASP A 128 -17.37 8.33 -12.35
C ASP A 128 -16.58 8.12 -13.65
N THR A 129 -17.08 7.24 -14.52
CA THR A 129 -16.39 6.88 -15.78
C THR A 129 -16.33 8.04 -16.78
N GLU A 130 -17.20 9.05 -16.65
CA GLU A 130 -17.22 10.19 -17.56
C GLU A 130 -16.25 11.28 -17.11
N ALA A 131 -16.25 11.61 -15.81
CA ALA A 131 -15.34 12.61 -15.25
C ALA A 131 -13.92 12.07 -15.01
N GLY A 132 -13.75 10.75 -14.91
CA GLY A 132 -12.46 10.10 -14.65
C GLY A 132 -11.95 10.27 -13.22
N GLY A 133 -12.85 10.58 -12.28
CA GLY A 133 -12.55 10.77 -10.86
C GLY A 133 -13.40 9.87 -9.96
N VAL A 134 -13.06 9.83 -8.67
CA VAL A 134 -13.68 8.93 -7.70
C VAL A 134 -14.42 9.71 -6.61
N PHE A 135 -15.61 9.25 -6.23
CA PHE A 135 -16.30 9.71 -5.02
C PHE A 135 -15.90 8.83 -3.83
N PHE A 136 -15.91 9.41 -2.62
CA PHE A 136 -15.51 8.71 -1.39
C PHE A 136 -16.41 7.51 -1.05
N SER A 137 -17.72 7.68 -1.25
CA SER A 137 -18.71 6.63 -1.09
C SER A 137 -19.88 6.89 -2.03
N PRO A 138 -20.75 5.89 -2.26
CA PRO A 138 -21.92 6.10 -3.09
C PRO A 138 -22.90 7.14 -2.51
N CYS A 139 -22.89 7.34 -1.19
CA CYS A 139 -23.65 8.41 -0.53
C CYS A 139 -23.12 9.79 -0.95
N TYR A 140 -21.79 9.97 -0.96
CA TYR A 140 -21.20 11.24 -1.39
C TYR A 140 -21.37 11.52 -2.88
N ALA A 141 -21.57 10.48 -3.70
CA ALA A 141 -22.00 10.59 -5.09
C ALA A 141 -23.51 10.91 -5.25
N GLY A 142 -24.29 10.87 -4.16
CA GLY A 142 -25.72 11.12 -4.15
C GLY A 142 -26.56 10.00 -4.76
N CYS A 143 -26.03 8.77 -4.81
CA CYS A 143 -26.73 7.61 -5.37
C CYS A 143 -27.85 7.11 -4.46
N GLN A 144 -28.94 6.62 -5.06
CA GLN A 144 -30.05 5.98 -4.38
C GLN A 144 -30.05 4.47 -4.59
N LEU A 145 -30.49 3.74 -3.56
CA LEU A 145 -30.70 2.30 -3.64
C LEU A 145 -31.94 2.01 -4.47
N LYS A 146 -31.77 1.23 -5.53
CA LYS A 146 -32.85 0.81 -6.43
C LYS A 146 -32.93 -0.71 -6.45
N ASN A 147 -34.13 -1.24 -6.21
CA ASN A 147 -34.38 -2.67 -6.31
C ASN A 147 -34.97 -2.97 -7.68
N THR A 148 -34.18 -3.57 -8.56
CA THR A 148 -34.60 -3.94 -9.91
C THR A 148 -34.60 -5.46 -10.01
N ASN A 149 -35.77 -6.07 -10.19
CA ASN A 149 -35.94 -7.52 -10.33
C ASN A 149 -35.35 -8.37 -9.18
N GLY A 150 -35.35 -7.85 -7.95
CA GLY A 150 -34.80 -8.54 -6.77
C GLY A 150 -33.29 -8.36 -6.59
N ILE A 151 -32.64 -7.60 -7.47
CA ILE A 151 -31.24 -7.21 -7.37
C ILE A 151 -31.19 -5.78 -6.81
N LEU A 152 -30.51 -5.62 -5.66
CA LEU A 152 -30.26 -4.32 -5.06
C LEU A 152 -29.08 -3.66 -5.81
N GLY A 153 -29.37 -2.65 -6.61
CA GLY A 153 -28.40 -1.84 -7.34
C GLY A 153 -28.36 -0.40 -6.83
N LEU A 154 -27.32 0.33 -7.21
CA LEU A 154 -27.24 1.77 -6.99
C LEU A 154 -27.46 2.50 -8.30
N GLY A 155 -28.24 3.57 -8.28
CA GLY A 155 -28.53 4.40 -9.44
C GLY A 155 -29.01 5.80 -9.04
N ASP A 156 -29.42 6.60 -10.02
CA ASP A 156 -29.98 7.93 -9.82
C ASP A 156 -29.05 8.86 -8.99
N CYS A 157 -27.74 8.84 -9.27
CA CYS A 157 -26.76 9.62 -8.51
C CYS A 157 -26.77 11.10 -8.92
N SER A 158 -26.99 11.98 -7.95
CA SER A 158 -27.20 13.42 -8.17
C SER A 158 -25.91 14.23 -8.35
N CYS A 159 -24.75 13.72 -7.92
CA CYS A 159 -23.47 14.45 -7.98
C CYS A 159 -22.63 14.14 -9.24
N LEU A 160 -23.12 13.29 -10.15
CA LEU A 160 -22.41 12.92 -11.39
C LEU A 160 -22.34 14.09 -12.38
N SER A 161 -21.24 14.17 -13.14
CA SER A 161 -20.94 15.31 -14.02
C SER A 161 -21.66 15.27 -15.38
N ASN A 162 -22.94 14.88 -15.44
CA ASN A 162 -23.89 15.26 -16.52
C ASN A 162 -25.23 14.52 -16.34
N SER A 163 -26.21 15.15 -15.71
CA SER A 163 -27.59 14.66 -15.68
C SER A 163 -28.42 15.10 -16.90
N SER A 164 -27.78 15.43 -18.04
CA SER A 164 -28.48 16.12 -19.15
C SER A 164 -28.18 15.63 -20.58
N SER A 165 -27.76 14.39 -20.84
CA SER A 165 -27.84 13.85 -22.21
C SER A 165 -27.89 12.32 -22.29
N PRO A 166 -28.83 11.72 -23.05
CA PRO A 166 -28.96 10.27 -23.18
C PRO A 166 -28.00 9.77 -24.26
N VAL A 167 -26.85 9.17 -23.92
CA VAL A 167 -25.95 8.60 -24.95
C VAL A 167 -25.30 7.28 -24.53
N ALA A 168 -25.62 6.27 -25.35
CA ALA A 168 -24.86 5.08 -25.74
C ALA A 168 -24.40 4.07 -24.67
N THR A 169 -25.20 3.01 -24.57
CA THR A 169 -24.77 1.63 -24.31
C THR A 169 -23.48 1.27 -25.04
N SER A 170 -22.38 1.15 -24.31
CA SER A 170 -21.18 0.44 -24.76
C SER A 170 -20.93 -0.72 -23.81
N ALA A 171 -21.25 -1.93 -24.28
CA ALA A 171 -20.98 -3.16 -23.57
C ALA A 171 -19.45 -3.35 -23.41
N LEU A 172 -18.94 -3.25 -22.19
CA LEU A 172 -17.59 -3.70 -21.84
C LEU A 172 -17.69 -5.07 -21.19
N THR A 173 -17.39 -6.09 -21.98
CA THR A 173 -17.08 -7.44 -21.55
C THR A 173 -15.81 -7.43 -20.71
N GLY A 174 -15.96 -7.41 -19.39
CA GLY A 174 -14.84 -7.47 -18.45
C GLY A 174 -15.35 -7.49 -17.01
N GLN A 175 -15.44 -8.71 -16.47
CA GLN A 175 -15.61 -9.20 -15.09
C GLN A 175 -15.38 -8.24 -13.89
N HIS A 176 -15.95 -7.04 -13.86
CA HIS A 176 -15.99 -6.13 -12.72
C HIS A 176 -17.39 -6.13 -12.10
N PHE A 177 -17.47 -6.31 -10.78
CA PHE A 177 -18.70 -6.31 -9.99
C PHE A 177 -19.33 -4.90 -9.93
N GLY A 178 -20.02 -4.51 -11.00
CA GLY A 178 -21.03 -3.45 -11.01
C GLY A 178 -22.36 -4.07 -11.41
N PHE A 179 -23.24 -4.31 -10.44
CA PHE A 179 -24.56 -4.89 -10.71
C PHE A 179 -25.47 -3.84 -11.36
N CYS A 180 -25.59 -3.85 -12.69
CA CYS A 180 -26.78 -3.38 -13.40
C CYS A 180 -26.92 -4.07 -14.76
N ASP A 181 -27.84 -5.03 -14.84
CA ASP A 181 -28.30 -5.63 -16.09
C ASP A 181 -29.45 -4.79 -16.64
N GLN A 182 -29.17 -4.07 -17.73
CA GLN A 182 -30.07 -3.28 -18.58
C GLN A 182 -30.93 -2.16 -17.93
N SER A 183 -30.65 -0.93 -18.39
CA SER A 183 -31.37 0.34 -18.14
C SER A 183 -30.93 1.18 -16.93
N CYS A 184 -29.65 1.55 -16.88
CA CYS A 184 -29.18 2.66 -16.03
C CYS A 184 -28.49 3.71 -16.91
N GLU A 185 -29.12 4.88 -17.06
CA GLU A 185 -28.40 6.12 -17.38
C GLU A 185 -27.54 6.48 -16.15
N ASN A 186 -26.30 6.94 -16.38
CA ASN A 186 -25.32 7.31 -15.35
C ASN A 186 -24.74 6.11 -14.58
N ILE A 187 -23.83 5.37 -15.22
CA ILE A 187 -23.19 4.17 -14.66
C ILE A 187 -22.06 4.58 -13.73
N VAL A 188 -22.15 4.17 -12.47
CA VAL A 188 -21.05 4.25 -11.51
C VAL A 188 -20.50 2.85 -11.24
N VAL A 189 -19.17 2.72 -11.19
CA VAL A 189 -18.50 1.45 -10.93
C VAL A 189 -17.92 1.48 -9.53
N PHE A 190 -18.16 0.43 -8.73
CA PHE A 190 -17.52 0.28 -7.43
C PHE A 190 -16.02 0.09 -7.59
N GLY A 191 -15.26 0.80 -6.76
CA GLY A 191 -13.80 0.81 -6.79
C GLY A 191 -13.23 2.10 -7.38
N PHE A 192 -11.92 2.06 -7.61
CA PHE A 192 -11.22 3.14 -8.30
C PHE A 192 -11.48 3.07 -9.81
N CYS A 193 -11.30 4.20 -10.50
CA CYS A 193 -11.36 4.20 -11.96
C CYS A 193 -10.21 3.38 -12.54
N ASP A 194 -10.48 2.63 -13.62
CA ASP A 194 -9.48 1.84 -14.32
C ASP A 194 -8.47 2.78 -14.98
N GLN A 195 -7.41 3.11 -14.24
CA GLN A 195 -6.25 3.81 -14.75
C GLN A 195 -5.16 2.78 -15.00
N SER A 196 -4.80 2.58 -16.27
CA SER A 196 -3.69 1.72 -16.67
C SER A 196 -2.34 2.29 -16.20
N CYS A 197 -2.03 2.12 -14.92
CA CYS A 197 -0.80 2.61 -14.34
C CYS A 197 0.30 1.55 -14.42
N GLU A 198 1.07 1.57 -15.52
CA GLU A 198 2.20 0.64 -15.72
C GLU A 198 3.29 0.76 -14.63
N ASN A 199 3.36 1.90 -13.95
CA ASN A 199 4.32 2.13 -12.86
C ASN A 199 4.17 1.15 -11.70
N ILE A 200 2.99 0.54 -11.49
CA ILE A 200 2.80 -0.47 -10.44
C ILE A 200 3.69 -1.69 -10.68
N VAL A 201 3.83 -2.11 -11.94
CA VAL A 201 4.66 -3.27 -12.32
C VAL A 201 6.13 -2.96 -12.03
N VAL A 202 6.57 -1.74 -12.35
CA VAL A 202 7.94 -1.28 -12.05
C VAL A 202 8.20 -1.27 -10.55
N PHE A 203 7.26 -0.73 -9.76
CA PHE A 203 7.37 -0.70 -8.29
C PHE A 203 7.44 -2.11 -7.68
N VAL A 204 6.59 -3.02 -8.14
CA VAL A 204 6.59 -4.42 -7.69
C VAL A 204 7.89 -5.12 -8.06
N ALA A 205 8.39 -4.93 -9.29
CA ALA A 205 9.65 -5.51 -9.73
C ALA A 205 10.84 -4.99 -8.91
N LEU A 206 10.89 -3.68 -8.64
CA LEU A 206 11.92 -3.07 -7.80
C LEU A 206 11.84 -3.57 -6.35
N THR A 207 10.64 -3.64 -5.78
CA THR A 207 10.41 -4.13 -4.43
C THR A 207 10.80 -5.61 -4.29
N LEU A 208 10.56 -6.41 -5.34
CA LEU A 208 11.02 -7.80 -5.40
C LEU A 208 12.55 -7.88 -5.44
N LEU A 209 13.22 -7.09 -6.29
CA LEU A 209 14.68 -7.06 -6.36
C LEU A 209 15.31 -6.63 -5.04
N VAL A 210 14.82 -5.54 -4.45
CA VAL A 210 15.26 -5.04 -3.15
C VAL A 210 14.95 -6.03 -2.03
N GLY A 211 13.80 -6.70 -2.09
CA GLY A 211 13.41 -7.74 -1.15
C GLY A 211 14.37 -8.93 -1.17
N VAL A 212 14.78 -9.39 -2.35
CA VAL A 212 15.78 -10.46 -2.48
C VAL A 212 17.11 -10.02 -1.86
N ILE A 213 17.61 -8.82 -2.18
CA ILE A 213 18.85 -8.26 -1.59
C ILE A 213 18.73 -8.14 -0.06
N THR A 214 17.57 -7.76 0.43
CA THR A 214 17.29 -7.67 1.88
C THR A 214 17.43 -9.02 2.54
N ARG A 215 16.88 -10.08 1.95
CA ARG A 215 16.93 -11.42 2.51
C ARG A 215 18.32 -12.05 2.38
N THR A 216 19.09 -11.78 1.32
CA THR A 216 20.50 -12.23 1.22
C THR A 216 21.40 -11.54 2.26
N THR A 217 21.19 -10.23 2.48
CA THR A 217 21.92 -9.48 3.52
C THR A 217 21.56 -9.95 4.92
N ALA A 218 20.30 -10.30 5.20
CA ALA A 218 19.90 -10.89 6.48
C ALA A 218 20.68 -12.17 6.80
N VAL A 219 20.81 -13.10 5.84
CA VAL A 219 21.65 -14.31 6.03
C VAL A 219 23.09 -13.94 6.34
N SER A 220 23.63 -12.94 5.65
CA SER A 220 25.00 -12.47 5.83
C SER A 220 25.23 -11.90 7.24
N HIS A 221 24.28 -11.12 7.77
CA HIS A 221 24.33 -10.59 9.14
C HIS A 221 24.36 -11.72 10.17
N THR A 222 23.45 -12.69 10.04
CA THR A 222 23.38 -13.84 10.95
C THR A 222 24.68 -14.65 10.92
N ILE A 223 25.21 -14.97 9.74
CA ILE A 223 26.46 -15.72 9.62
C ILE A 223 27.66 -14.94 10.18
N LEU A 224 27.69 -13.62 10.01
CA LEU A 224 28.77 -12.80 10.55
C LEU A 224 28.76 -12.78 12.09
N GLY A 225 27.58 -12.67 12.70
CA GLY A 225 27.40 -12.77 14.15
C GLY A 225 27.82 -14.14 14.69
N LEU A 226 27.41 -15.23 14.02
CA LEU A 226 27.75 -16.59 14.42
C LEU A 226 29.25 -16.95 14.30
N ARG A 227 30.06 -16.15 13.60
CA ARG A 227 31.52 -16.37 13.48
C ARG A 227 32.30 -15.84 14.67
N VAL A 228 31.74 -14.94 15.46
CA VAL A 228 32.40 -14.37 16.65
C VAL A 228 31.96 -15.02 17.96
N VAL A 229 31.05 -15.99 17.87
CA VAL A 229 30.47 -16.71 19.01
C VAL A 229 30.95 -18.15 18.99
N GLU A 230 31.28 -18.70 20.16
CA GLU A 230 31.62 -20.11 20.33
C GLU A 230 30.45 -21.02 19.97
N LYS A 231 30.69 -22.29 19.66
CA LYS A 231 29.66 -23.17 19.08
C LYS A 231 28.48 -23.38 20.04
N GLU A 232 28.76 -23.43 21.33
CA GLU A 232 27.83 -23.68 22.42
C GLU A 232 26.89 -22.49 22.67
N GLU A 233 27.33 -21.26 22.38
CA GLU A 233 26.60 -20.02 22.68
C GLU A 233 25.77 -19.48 21.51
N LYS A 234 25.80 -20.13 20.34
CA LYS A 234 25.17 -19.63 19.11
C LYS A 234 23.67 -19.42 19.25
N SER A 235 22.96 -20.35 19.86
CA SER A 235 21.51 -20.25 20.08
C SER A 235 21.16 -19.10 21.01
N MET A 236 21.94 -18.92 22.10
CA MET A 236 21.80 -17.80 23.01
C MET A 236 22.06 -16.47 22.30
N ALA A 237 23.12 -16.37 21.51
CA ALA A 237 23.45 -15.15 20.77
C ALA A 237 22.36 -14.75 19.78
N LEU A 238 21.77 -15.70 19.05
CA LEU A 238 20.62 -15.44 18.17
C LEU A 238 19.40 -14.97 18.97
N GLY A 239 19.12 -15.58 20.11
CA GLY A 239 18.03 -15.17 21.00
C GLY A 239 18.21 -13.74 21.52
N VAL A 240 19.42 -13.38 21.95
CA VAL A 240 19.75 -12.02 22.39
C VAL A 240 19.65 -11.02 21.24
N GLN A 241 20.13 -11.38 20.04
CA GLN A 241 20.03 -10.53 18.85
C GLN A 241 18.57 -10.23 18.49
N GLU A 242 17.71 -11.24 18.43
CA GLU A 242 16.29 -11.04 18.13
C GLU A 242 15.54 -10.35 19.27
N GLY A 243 15.91 -10.62 20.52
CA GLY A 243 15.37 -9.91 21.69
C GLY A 243 15.67 -8.40 21.64
N LEU A 244 16.92 -8.04 21.36
CA LEU A 244 17.31 -6.63 21.17
C LEU A 244 16.64 -6.01 19.95
N SER A 245 16.57 -6.74 18.83
CA SER A 245 15.87 -6.27 17.62
C SER A 245 14.38 -6.05 17.88
N SER A 246 13.77 -6.86 18.75
CA SER A 246 12.37 -6.67 19.14
C SER A 246 12.16 -5.34 19.86
N VAL A 247 13.02 -5.02 20.82
CA VAL A 247 12.93 -3.79 21.62
C VAL A 247 13.25 -2.55 20.79
N PHE A 248 14.33 -2.59 20.00
CA PHE A 248 14.86 -1.40 19.32
C PHE A 248 14.38 -1.23 17.88
N THR A 249 13.79 -2.26 17.28
CA THR A 249 13.33 -2.22 15.89
C THR A 249 11.85 -2.58 15.82
N TYR A 250 11.43 -3.77 16.28
CA TYR A 250 10.06 -4.27 16.05
C TYR A 250 8.97 -3.46 16.74
N ILE A 251 9.23 -2.94 17.93
CA ILE A 251 8.31 -2.04 18.64
C ILE A 251 8.26 -0.63 18.02
N PRO A 252 9.39 0.05 17.72
CA PRO A 252 9.34 1.42 17.21
C PRO A 252 8.97 1.54 15.73
N TYR A 253 9.28 0.55 14.86
CA TYR A 253 9.03 0.72 13.42
C TYR A 253 7.54 0.94 13.07
N PRO A 254 6.56 0.20 13.63
CA PRO A 254 5.15 0.43 13.35
C PRO A 254 4.66 1.78 13.86
N ILE A 255 5.17 2.23 15.01
CA ILE A 255 4.79 3.50 15.62
C ILE A 255 5.29 4.65 14.75
N LEU A 256 6.56 4.59 14.33
CA LEU A 256 7.17 5.62 13.47
C LEU A 256 6.49 5.68 12.11
N TYR A 257 6.32 4.54 11.43
CA TYR A 257 5.68 4.51 10.13
C TYR A 257 4.19 4.85 10.21
N GLY A 258 3.48 4.42 11.26
CA GLY A 258 2.10 4.84 11.53
C GLY A 258 2.00 6.37 11.65
N ALA A 259 2.85 6.99 12.46
CA ALA A 259 2.87 8.44 12.62
C ALA A 259 3.22 9.20 11.32
N ILE A 260 4.10 8.64 10.48
CA ILE A 260 4.44 9.22 9.17
C ILE A 260 3.21 9.21 8.24
N PHE A 261 2.50 8.07 8.17
CA PHE A 261 1.29 7.94 7.35
C PHE A 261 0.15 8.83 7.87
N ASP A 262 -0.05 8.87 9.18
CA ASP A 262 -1.04 9.73 9.82
C ASP A 262 -0.75 11.22 9.59
N ALA A 263 0.53 11.62 9.56
CA ALA A 263 0.92 13.00 9.27
C ALA A 263 0.67 13.43 7.81
N SER A 264 0.69 12.48 6.87
CA SER A 264 0.33 12.72 5.47
C SER A 264 -1.17 12.63 5.20
N CYS A 265 -1.98 12.31 6.21
CA CYS A 265 -3.40 12.08 6.03
C CYS A 265 -4.17 13.35 5.71
N VAL A 266 -4.91 13.34 4.61
CA VAL A 266 -5.77 14.44 4.17
C VAL A 266 -7.24 14.15 4.46
N LEU A 267 -7.63 12.87 4.56
CA LEU A 267 -8.99 12.45 4.89
C LEU A 267 -9.05 11.40 6.00
N TRP A 268 -9.68 11.78 7.11
CA TRP A 268 -9.84 10.96 8.30
C TRP A 268 -11.21 10.29 8.36
N GLN A 269 -11.23 9.07 8.88
CA GLN A 269 -12.46 8.40 9.30
C GLN A 269 -13.09 9.17 10.45
N ASP A 270 -14.40 9.42 10.39
CA ASP A 270 -15.16 9.94 11.53
C ASP A 270 -15.70 8.79 12.39
N LYS A 271 -15.31 8.77 13.67
CA LYS A 271 -15.85 7.87 14.70
C LYS A 271 -16.58 8.71 15.74
N CYS A 272 -17.83 9.07 15.43
CA CYS A 272 -18.69 9.85 16.32
C CYS A 272 -18.04 11.16 16.81
N GLY A 273 -17.43 11.93 15.90
CA GLY A 273 -16.77 13.19 16.19
C GLY A 273 -15.29 13.09 16.59
N SER A 274 -14.73 11.88 16.64
CA SER A 274 -13.29 11.63 16.86
C SER A 274 -12.63 11.07 15.61
N PRO A 275 -11.42 11.53 15.23
CA PRO A 275 -10.70 10.97 14.08
C PRO A 275 -10.29 9.52 14.34
N GLY A 276 -10.57 8.65 13.35
CA GLY A 276 -10.24 7.24 13.33
C GLY A 276 -9.05 6.93 12.43
N THR A 277 -9.20 5.94 11.54
CA THR A 277 -8.16 5.55 10.58
C THR A 277 -8.03 6.59 9.46
N CYS A 278 -6.82 6.77 8.91
CA CYS A 278 -6.61 7.55 7.71
C CYS A 278 -7.07 6.81 6.44
N TRP A 279 -7.82 7.49 5.56
CA TRP A 279 -8.25 6.93 4.27
C TRP A 279 -7.36 7.35 3.10
N VAL A 280 -6.99 8.63 3.02
CA VAL A 280 -6.26 9.25 1.90
C VAL A 280 -5.25 10.26 2.45
#